data_AF-A0A947F8G1-F1
#
_entry.id   AF-A0A947F8G1-F1
#
_cell.length_a   1.000
_cell.length_b   1.000
_cell.length_c   1.000
_cell.angle_alpha   90.00
_cell.angle_beta   90.00
_cell.angle_gamma   90.00
#
_symmetry.space_group_name_H-M   'P 1'
#
loop_
_entity.id
_entity.type
_entity.pdbx_description
1 polymer ?
#
loop_
_entity_poly.entity_id
_entity_poly.type
_entity_poly.pdbx_seq_one_letter_code
_entity_poly.pdbx_strand_id
1 'polypeptide(L)'
;MKYLVSLLVATLFLLILGCIELPPTESSGVSQKISCPITKEVINLYFSVNDPVGGSFQVIGEVCYMHEIVETQEKSTGIYLVRVQIEINAELCGKYGMVHLPWEIIGSSDDYIYISKECVYILQKAYPICNRDECFLVVQYLVTTESLGIPNMWIDDAPPKIVTDKI
;
A
#
# COMPACT_ATOMS: atom_id res chain seq x y z
N MET A 1 67.37 24.58 26.25
CA MET A 1 66.14 24.18 26.97
C MET A 1 64.97 25.16 26.85
N LYS A 2 65.17 26.47 26.62
CA LYS A 2 64.04 27.45 26.48
C LYS A 2 63.13 27.21 25.26
N TYR A 3 63.69 26.73 24.15
CA TYR A 3 62.93 26.48 22.91
C TYR A 3 62.01 25.26 22.99
N LEU A 4 62.33 24.25 23.81
CA LEU A 4 61.50 23.06 23.99
C LEU A 4 60.22 23.38 24.76
N VAL A 5 60.30 24.26 25.77
CA VAL A 5 59.12 24.72 26.53
C VAL A 5 58.20 25.55 25.62
N SER A 6 58.76 26.39 24.75
CA SER A 6 57.95 27.20 23.82
C SER A 6 57.19 26.37 22.79
N LEU A 7 57.79 25.28 22.29
CA LEU A 7 57.13 24.37 21.34
C LEU A 7 55.97 23.60 21.99
N LEU A 8 56.13 23.25 23.26
CA LEU A 8 55.14 22.51 24.04
C LEU A 8 53.92 23.39 24.40
N VAL A 9 54.13 24.69 24.66
CA VAL A 9 53.03 25.64 24.89
C VAL A 9 52.26 25.91 23.59
N ALA A 10 52.96 26.05 22.46
CA ALA A 10 52.30 26.31 21.16
C ALA A 10 51.44 25.14 20.67
N THR A 11 51.86 23.89 20.93
CA THR A 11 51.08 22.68 20.61
C THR A 11 49.88 22.51 21.53
N LEU A 12 49.98 22.93 22.80
CA LEU A 12 48.85 22.90 23.73
C LEU A 12 47.71 23.85 23.30
N PHE A 13 48.03 25.02 22.74
CA PHE A 13 47.03 25.98 22.24
C PHE A 13 46.29 25.49 20.99
N LEU A 14 46.93 24.70 20.12
CA LEU A 14 46.30 24.15 18.92
C LEU A 14 45.30 23.02 19.24
N LEU A 15 45.44 22.36 20.40
CA LEU A 15 44.51 21.30 20.84
C LEU A 15 43.18 21.83 21.41
N ILE A 16 43.13 23.11 21.83
CA ILE A 16 41.92 23.71 22.44
C ILE A 16 40.95 24.24 21.37
N LEU A 17 41.39 24.41 20.12
CA LEU A 17 40.56 24.89 19.02
C LEU A 17 39.81 23.76 18.28
N GLY A 18 39.96 22.50 18.70
CA GLY A 18 39.40 21.32 18.03
C GLY A 18 38.04 20.81 18.51
N CYS A 19 37.38 21.46 19.46
CA CYS A 19 36.04 21.06 19.93
C CYS A 19 35.16 22.29 20.17
N ILE A 20 34.76 22.95 19.07
CA ILE A 20 33.49 23.67 19.09
C ILE A 20 32.44 22.61 18.75
N GLU A 21 31.94 21.92 19.78
CA GLU A 21 30.60 21.34 19.70
C GLU A 21 29.65 22.52 19.53
N LEU A 22 29.27 22.80 18.27
CA LEU A 22 28.08 23.60 18.03
C LEU A 22 26.95 22.90 18.77
N PRO A 23 26.24 23.56 19.70
CA PRO A 23 24.99 23.00 20.20
C PRO A 23 24.14 22.70 18.96
N PRO A 24 23.40 21.58 18.91
CA PRO A 24 22.54 21.32 17.78
C PRO A 24 21.61 22.52 17.67
N THR A 25 21.85 23.34 16.65
CA THR A 25 20.86 24.28 16.17
C THR A 25 19.74 23.36 15.72
N GLU A 26 18.79 23.10 16.62
CA GLU A 26 17.50 22.57 16.26
C GLU A 26 17.03 23.48 15.14
N SER A 27 17.10 22.96 13.91
CA SER A 27 16.33 23.58 12.88
C SER A 27 14.92 23.51 13.43
N SER A 28 14.35 24.69 13.70
CA SER A 28 12.91 24.88 13.58
C SER A 28 12.56 24.67 12.11
N GLY A 29 12.85 23.47 11.60
CA GLY A 29 12.04 22.84 10.61
C GLY A 29 10.75 22.58 11.35
N VAL A 30 9.87 23.57 11.32
CA VAL A 30 8.45 23.30 11.17
C VAL A 30 8.41 22.22 10.10
N SER A 31 8.31 20.96 10.54
CA SER A 31 7.94 19.85 9.70
C SER A 31 6.57 20.29 9.20
N GLN A 32 6.58 20.97 8.06
CA GLN A 32 5.40 21.11 7.24
C GLN A 32 5.05 19.67 7.00
N LYS A 33 4.10 19.17 7.82
CA LYS A 33 3.39 17.94 7.56
C LYS A 33 2.81 18.19 6.18
N ILE A 34 3.55 17.79 5.15
CA ILE A 34 3.09 17.79 3.77
C ILE A 34 1.88 16.90 3.90
N SER A 35 0.70 17.53 3.87
CA SER A 35 -0.56 16.81 3.90
C SER A 35 -0.57 16.05 2.60
N CYS A 36 -0.08 14.81 2.63
CA CYS A 36 -0.16 13.96 1.47
C CYS A 36 -1.62 13.85 1.07
N PRO A 37 -1.92 13.86 -0.23
CA PRO A 37 -3.29 13.73 -0.69
C PRO A 37 -3.83 12.38 -0.22
N ILE A 38 -5.00 12.42 0.41
CA ILE A 38 -5.78 11.23 0.74
C ILE A 38 -6.96 11.23 -0.23
N THR A 39 -7.02 10.22 -1.08
CA THR A 39 -8.14 9.98 -1.99
C THR A 39 -9.07 8.95 -1.37
N LYS A 40 -10.37 9.21 -1.38
CA LYS A 40 -11.41 8.26 -0.98
C LYS A 40 -12.42 8.15 -2.10
N GLU A 41 -12.58 6.94 -2.62
CA GLU A 41 -13.39 6.69 -3.80
C GLU A 41 -14.17 5.38 -3.69
N VAL A 42 -15.18 5.26 -4.55
CA VAL A 42 -16.06 4.09 -4.65
C VAL A 42 -16.04 3.59 -6.08
N ILE A 43 -15.78 2.30 -6.26
CA ILE A 43 -15.82 1.60 -7.55
C ILE A 43 -17.07 0.72 -7.55
N ASN A 44 -18.08 1.08 -8.35
CA ASN A 44 -19.25 0.24 -8.55
C ASN A 44 -18.86 -1.03 -9.31
N LEU A 45 -19.27 -2.18 -8.79
CA LEU A 45 -19.04 -3.49 -9.37
C LEU A 45 -20.25 -3.93 -10.19
N TYR A 46 -19.98 -4.28 -11.44
CA TYR A 46 -20.93 -4.98 -12.32
C TYR A 46 -20.13 -5.85 -13.30
N PHE A 47 -19.59 -6.95 -12.80
CA PHE A 47 -18.65 -7.81 -13.52
C PHE A 47 -19.24 -9.20 -13.77
N SER A 48 -19.05 -9.73 -14.98
CA SER A 48 -19.36 -11.12 -15.26
C SER A 48 -18.15 -12.00 -14.92
N VAL A 49 -18.37 -13.00 -14.08
CA VAL A 49 -17.35 -13.98 -13.69
C VAL A 49 -17.79 -15.38 -14.11
N ASN A 50 -16.81 -16.23 -14.44
CA ASN A 50 -17.05 -17.64 -14.69
C ASN A 50 -16.67 -18.43 -13.45
N ASP A 51 -17.66 -19.10 -12.89
CA ASP A 51 -17.52 -20.05 -11.81
C ASP A 51 -17.32 -21.46 -12.39
N PRO A 52 -16.22 -22.16 -12.02
CA PRO A 52 -15.98 -23.53 -12.47
C PRO A 52 -17.12 -24.51 -12.18
N VAL A 53 -17.91 -24.27 -11.13
CA VAL A 53 -18.95 -25.19 -10.65
C VAL A 53 -20.34 -24.80 -11.18
N GLY A 54 -20.73 -23.54 -11.04
CA GLY A 54 -22.08 -23.07 -11.38
C GLY A 54 -22.21 -22.33 -12.71
N GLY A 55 -21.11 -22.10 -13.45
CA GLY A 55 -21.11 -21.41 -14.75
C GLY A 55 -21.00 -19.89 -14.64
N SER A 56 -21.75 -19.14 -15.45
CA SER A 56 -21.59 -17.68 -15.49
C SER A 56 -22.45 -16.97 -14.44
N PHE A 57 -21.79 -16.14 -13.62
CA PHE A 57 -22.40 -15.31 -12.59
C PHE A 57 -22.05 -13.84 -12.79
N GLN A 58 -22.77 -13.00 -12.06
CA GLN A 58 -22.54 -11.57 -12.01
C GLN A 58 -22.18 -11.13 -10.61
N VAL A 59 -21.11 -10.35 -10.48
CA VAL A 59 -20.74 -9.69 -9.23
C VAL A 59 -21.28 -8.27 -9.26
N ILE A 60 -22.13 -7.96 -8.30
CA ILE A 60 -22.81 -6.66 -8.17
C ILE A 60 -22.52 -6.10 -6.78
N GLY A 61 -22.14 -4.84 -6.68
CA GLY A 61 -21.85 -4.20 -5.39
C GLY A 61 -20.89 -3.04 -5.55
N GLU A 62 -20.02 -2.86 -4.57
CA GLU A 62 -19.05 -1.77 -4.57
C GLU A 62 -17.74 -2.14 -3.86
N VAL A 63 -16.68 -1.44 -4.26
CA VAL A 63 -15.42 -1.38 -3.53
C VAL A 63 -15.19 0.06 -3.09
N CYS A 64 -15.18 0.29 -1.80
CA CYS A 64 -14.74 1.55 -1.19
C CYS A 64 -13.24 1.46 -0.93
N TYR A 65 -12.48 2.48 -1.30
CA TYR A 65 -11.06 2.51 -1.01
C TYR A 65 -10.56 3.87 -0.55
N MET A 66 -9.51 3.83 0.28
CA MET A 66 -8.68 4.98 0.64
C MET A 66 -7.29 4.77 0.09
N HIS A 67 -6.75 5.78 -0.58
CA HIS A 67 -5.41 5.81 -1.16
C HIS A 67 -4.65 6.98 -0.58
N GLU A 68 -3.47 6.72 -0.01
CA GLU A 68 -2.65 7.70 0.69
C GLU A 68 -1.17 7.49 0.36
N ILE A 69 -0.48 8.56 -0.05
CA ILE A 69 0.99 8.55 -0.14
C ILE A 69 1.53 8.79 1.28
N VAL A 70 2.08 7.78 1.94
CA VAL A 70 2.57 7.87 3.32
C VAL A 70 3.96 8.49 3.40
N GLU A 71 4.84 8.10 2.48
CA GLU A 71 6.23 8.58 2.44
C GLU A 71 6.71 8.71 1.00
N THR A 72 7.52 9.73 0.74
CA THR A 72 8.28 9.86 -0.50
C THR A 72 9.75 9.62 -0.17
N GLN A 73 10.35 8.53 -0.67
CA GLN A 73 11.79 8.40 -0.57
C GLN A 73 12.45 9.50 -1.40
N GLU A 74 13.54 10.08 -0.90
CA GLU A 74 14.18 11.29 -1.40
C GLU A 74 14.23 11.41 -2.93
N LYS A 75 14.23 12.67 -3.41
CA LYS A 75 14.13 13.15 -4.81
C LYS A 75 14.86 12.38 -5.92
N SER A 76 15.74 11.43 -5.62
CA SER A 76 16.52 10.65 -6.59
C SER A 76 15.90 9.32 -7.00
N THR A 77 15.08 8.66 -6.18
CA THR A 77 14.58 7.30 -6.49
C THR A 77 13.18 7.30 -7.10
N GLY A 78 12.35 8.29 -6.80
CA GLY A 78 10.98 8.37 -7.33
C GLY A 78 10.07 7.22 -6.86
N ILE A 79 10.40 6.61 -5.71
CA ILE A 79 9.65 5.54 -5.06
C ILE A 79 8.79 6.13 -3.94
N TYR A 80 7.52 5.75 -3.92
CA TYR A 80 6.51 6.19 -2.96
C TYR A 80 6.05 5.00 -2.12
N LEU A 81 5.91 5.19 -0.82
CA LEU A 81 5.16 4.28 0.04
C LEU A 81 3.69 4.68 -0.03
N VAL A 82 2.87 3.84 -0.65
CA VAL A 82 1.43 4.04 -0.79
C VAL A 82 0.72 3.11 0.18
N ARG A 83 -0.19 3.67 0.98
CA ARG A 83 -1.15 2.91 1.77
C ARG A 83 -2.46 2.85 1.03
N VAL A 84 -3.02 1.64 0.95
CA VAL A 84 -4.33 1.39 0.38
C VAL A 84 -5.18 0.65 1.39
N GLN A 85 -6.31 1.24 1.77
CA GLN A 85 -7.36 0.55 2.50
C GLN A 85 -8.49 0.22 1.54
N ILE A 86 -8.93 -1.04 1.54
CA ILE A 86 -9.95 -1.54 0.63
C ILE A 86 -11.05 -2.17 1.46
N GLU A 87 -12.31 -1.85 1.16
CA GLU A 87 -13.49 -2.49 1.70
C GLU A 87 -14.37 -2.91 0.52
N ILE A 88 -14.73 -4.20 0.46
CA ILE A 88 -15.65 -4.73 -0.55
C ILE A 88 -16.96 -5.12 0.10
N ASN A 89 -18.06 -4.75 -0.55
CA ASN A 89 -19.40 -5.22 -0.24
C ASN A 89 -20.11 -5.54 -1.55
N ALA A 90 -20.28 -6.82 -1.83
CA ALA A 90 -20.85 -7.28 -3.09
C ALA A 90 -21.65 -8.58 -2.94
N GLU A 91 -22.37 -8.93 -3.98
CA GLU A 91 -23.14 -10.16 -4.10
C GLU A 91 -22.80 -10.88 -5.40
N LEU A 92 -22.76 -12.21 -5.35
CA LEU A 92 -22.64 -13.09 -6.50
C LEU A 92 -24.03 -13.54 -6.96
N CYS A 93 -24.55 -12.89 -7.99
CA CYS A 93 -25.88 -13.13 -8.52
C CYS A 93 -25.86 -14.14 -9.67
N GLY A 94 -26.71 -15.15 -9.60
CA GLY A 94 -27.01 -16.01 -10.74
C GLY A 94 -27.72 -15.24 -11.85
N LYS A 95 -27.52 -15.64 -13.11
CA LYS A 95 -28.13 -14.98 -14.30
C LYS A 95 -29.65 -14.81 -14.24
N TYR A 96 -30.33 -15.65 -13.45
CA TYR A 96 -31.79 -15.64 -13.27
C TYR A 96 -32.22 -15.24 -11.86
N GLY A 97 -31.30 -14.77 -11.01
CA GLY A 97 -31.59 -14.40 -9.63
C GLY A 97 -32.01 -15.56 -8.71
N MET A 98 -31.89 -16.81 -9.18
CA MET A 98 -32.26 -17.99 -8.40
C MET A 98 -31.01 -18.58 -7.75
N VAL A 99 -30.63 -18.03 -6.60
CA VAL A 99 -29.73 -18.68 -5.64
C VAL A 99 -30.55 -19.03 -4.40
N HIS A 100 -30.36 -20.23 -3.85
CA HIS A 100 -31.13 -20.69 -2.69
C HIS A 100 -30.81 -19.87 -1.42
N LEU A 101 -29.60 -19.33 -1.35
CA LEU A 101 -29.10 -18.46 -0.28
C LEU A 101 -28.36 -17.26 -0.90
N PRO A 102 -28.31 -16.11 -0.21
CA PRO A 102 -27.50 -14.99 -0.67
C PRO A 102 -26.01 -15.36 -0.63
N TRP A 103 -25.31 -15.05 -1.72
CA TRP A 103 -23.87 -15.26 -1.85
C TRP A 103 -23.17 -13.92 -1.73
N GLU A 104 -22.98 -13.50 -0.48
CA GLU A 104 -22.37 -12.21 -0.12
C GLU A 104 -20.85 -12.31 -0.12
N ILE A 105 -20.20 -11.24 -0.57
CA ILE A 105 -18.75 -11.06 -0.58
C ILE A 105 -18.46 -9.79 0.22
N ILE A 106 -17.96 -9.99 1.44
CA ILE A 106 -17.62 -8.91 2.36
C ILE A 106 -16.18 -9.09 2.81
N GLY A 107 -15.40 -8.02 2.76
CA GLY A 107 -14.02 -8.08 3.23
C GLY A 107 -13.37 -6.71 3.31
N SER A 108 -12.26 -6.66 4.02
CA SER A 108 -11.43 -5.46 4.12
C SER A 108 -9.95 -5.81 4.13
N SER A 109 -9.11 -4.89 3.67
CA SER A 109 -7.67 -4.97 3.77
C SER A 109 -7.02 -3.60 3.99
N ASP A 110 -5.83 -3.60 4.59
CA ASP A 110 -4.98 -2.43 4.76
C ASP A 110 -3.56 -2.82 4.34
N ASP A 111 -3.08 -2.24 3.25
CA ASP A 111 -1.87 -2.64 2.55
C ASP A 111 -0.92 -1.46 2.38
N TYR A 112 0.38 -1.73 2.55
CA TYR A 112 1.47 -0.78 2.34
C TYR A 112 2.38 -1.27 1.22
N ILE A 113 2.54 -0.47 0.18
CA ILE A 113 3.15 -0.89 -1.07
C ILE A 113 4.15 0.17 -1.52
N TYR A 114 5.34 -0.26 -1.94
CA TYR A 114 6.32 0.62 -2.59
C TYR A 114 6.07 0.67 -4.10
N ILE A 115 5.80 1.86 -4.65
CA ILE A 115 5.45 2.08 -6.05
C ILE A 115 6.30 3.21 -6.63
N SER A 116 6.95 2.97 -7.76
CA SER A 116 7.63 4.02 -8.53
C SER A 116 6.62 4.85 -9.33
N LYS A 117 6.87 6.15 -9.55
CA LYS A 117 5.93 7.11 -10.18
C LYS A 117 5.20 6.61 -11.44
N GLU A 118 5.90 5.91 -12.33
CA GLU A 118 5.36 5.46 -13.63
C GLU A 118 5.00 3.97 -13.64
N CYS A 119 5.08 3.30 -12.50
CA CYS A 119 4.82 1.88 -12.37
C CYS A 119 3.43 1.60 -11.81
N VAL A 120 2.92 0.42 -12.16
CA VAL A 120 1.68 -0.12 -11.62
C VAL A 120 2.03 -1.34 -10.77
N TYR A 121 1.54 -1.36 -9.53
CA TYR A 121 1.63 -2.53 -8.66
C TYR A 121 0.36 -3.36 -8.79
N ILE A 122 0.52 -4.68 -8.91
CA ILE A 122 -0.59 -5.63 -8.98
C ILE A 122 -0.82 -6.18 -7.57
N LEU A 123 -1.92 -5.74 -6.94
CA LEU A 123 -2.37 -6.28 -5.65
C LEU A 123 -3.51 -7.25 -5.89
N GLN A 124 -3.41 -8.47 -5.36
CA GLN A 124 -4.49 -9.46 -5.44
C GLN A 124 -5.07 -9.71 -4.07
N LYS A 125 -6.40 -9.70 -3.97
CA LYS A 125 -7.14 -10.08 -2.76
C LYS A 125 -8.15 -11.15 -3.10
N ALA A 126 -8.28 -12.11 -2.19
CA ALA A 126 -9.34 -13.10 -2.24
C ALA A 126 -10.30 -12.87 -1.11
N TYR A 127 -11.58 -12.85 -1.44
CA TYR A 127 -12.67 -12.64 -0.52
C TYR A 127 -13.52 -13.91 -0.48
N PRO A 128 -13.81 -14.47 0.70
CA PRO A 128 -14.69 -15.62 0.81
C PRO A 128 -16.09 -15.25 0.33
N ILE A 129 -16.76 -16.20 -0.31
CA ILE A 129 -18.16 -16.06 -0.70
C ILE A 129 -19.01 -16.74 0.37
N CYS A 130 -19.85 -15.97 1.05
CA CYS A 130 -20.73 -16.48 2.10
C CYS A 130 -21.69 -17.54 1.54
N ASN A 131 -21.96 -18.58 2.34
CA ASN A 131 -22.75 -19.77 1.95
C ASN A 131 -22.12 -20.55 0.78
N ARG A 132 -20.80 -20.41 0.59
CA ARG A 132 -20.06 -21.04 -0.49
C ARG A 132 -18.57 -21.21 -0.18
N ASP A 133 -18.32 -22.02 0.85
CA ASP A 133 -17.01 -22.19 1.50
C ASP A 133 -15.92 -22.78 0.58
N GLU A 134 -16.29 -23.39 -0.54
CA GLU A 134 -15.37 -24.00 -1.48
C GLU A 134 -14.71 -23.03 -2.47
N CYS A 135 -15.06 -21.74 -2.44
CA CYS A 135 -14.54 -20.79 -3.42
C CYS A 135 -14.40 -19.36 -2.90
N PHE A 136 -13.58 -18.59 -3.61
CA PHE A 136 -13.26 -17.22 -3.29
C PHE A 136 -13.46 -16.34 -4.53
N LEU A 137 -13.90 -15.11 -4.31
CA LEU A 137 -13.78 -14.07 -5.31
C LEU A 137 -12.37 -13.49 -5.25
N VAL A 138 -11.58 -13.70 -6.29
CA VAL A 138 -10.27 -13.05 -6.44
C VAL A 138 -10.44 -11.76 -7.23
N VAL A 139 -10.02 -10.66 -6.63
CA VAL A 139 -10.02 -9.33 -7.24
C VAL A 139 -8.58 -8.90 -7.45
N GLN A 140 -8.25 -8.56 -8.70
CA GLN A 140 -6.98 -7.94 -9.04
C GLN A 140 -7.17 -6.43 -9.00
N TYR A 141 -6.27 -5.75 -8.30
CA TYR A 141 -6.20 -4.30 -8.22
C TYR A 141 -4.93 -3.81 -8.89
N LEU A 142 -5.06 -2.77 -9.72
CA LEU A 142 -3.94 -2.00 -10.24
C LEU A 142 -3.78 -0.77 -9.36
N VAL A 143 -2.70 -0.74 -8.59
CA VAL A 143 -2.39 0.36 -7.70
C VAL A 143 -1.32 1.22 -8.36
N THR A 144 -1.58 2.51 -8.47
CA THR A 144 -0.62 3.52 -8.94
C THR A 144 -0.33 4.51 -7.82
N THR A 145 0.53 5.49 -8.07
CA THR A 145 0.74 6.60 -7.12
C THR A 145 -0.46 7.56 -7.02
N GLU A 146 -1.48 7.41 -7.87
CA GLU A 146 -2.59 8.36 -7.96
C GLU A 146 -3.95 7.72 -7.64
N SER A 147 -4.12 6.44 -7.97
CA SER A 147 -5.42 5.78 -7.92
C SER A 147 -5.31 4.25 -7.82
N LEU A 148 -6.46 3.62 -7.63
CA LEU A 148 -6.65 2.18 -7.68
C LEU A 148 -7.74 1.83 -8.71
N GLY A 149 -7.50 0.80 -9.51
CA GLY A 149 -8.47 0.28 -10.49
C GLY A 149 -8.62 -1.23 -10.42
N ILE A 150 -9.71 -1.76 -10.97
CA ILE A 150 -10.03 -3.20 -10.99
C ILE A 150 -10.06 -3.67 -12.46
N PRO A 151 -8.95 -4.21 -13.00
CA PRO A 151 -8.93 -4.69 -14.39
C PRO A 151 -9.60 -6.05 -14.55
N ASN A 152 -9.63 -6.88 -13.50
CA ASN A 152 -10.06 -8.26 -13.61
C ASN A 152 -10.51 -8.84 -12.26
N MET A 153 -11.37 -9.84 -12.35
CA MET A 153 -11.98 -10.54 -11.23
C MET A 153 -12.37 -11.96 -11.68
N TRP A 154 -12.15 -12.96 -10.83
CA TRP A 154 -12.51 -14.35 -11.13
C TRP A 154 -12.84 -15.12 -9.85
N ILE A 155 -13.46 -16.29 -10.01
CA ILE A 155 -13.71 -17.23 -8.92
C ILE A 155 -12.60 -18.27 -8.93
N ASP A 156 -12.06 -18.56 -7.76
CA ASP A 156 -11.00 -19.55 -7.55
C ASP A 156 -11.38 -20.51 -6.43
N ASP A 157 -10.93 -21.76 -6.51
CA ASP A 157 -11.21 -22.83 -5.55
C ASP A 157 -10.15 -22.92 -4.43
N ALA A 158 -9.05 -22.18 -4.57
CA ALA A 158 -8.03 -22.05 -3.55
C ALA A 158 -7.81 -20.57 -3.17
N PRO A 159 -7.57 -20.27 -1.88
CA PRO A 159 -7.06 -18.95 -1.54
C PRO A 159 -5.71 -18.74 -2.23
N PRO A 160 -5.41 -17.52 -2.74
CA PRO A 160 -4.17 -17.23 -3.40
C PRO A 160 -3.02 -17.56 -2.45
N LYS A 161 -2.08 -18.37 -2.94
CA LYS A 161 -0.86 -18.68 -2.19
C LYS A 161 -0.16 -17.36 -1.93
N ILE A 162 -0.02 -16.99 -0.67
CA ILE A 162 0.80 -15.85 -0.28
C ILE A 162 2.23 -16.18 -0.70
N VAL A 163 2.64 -15.70 -1.87
CA VAL A 163 4.04 -15.73 -2.29
C VAL A 163 4.73 -14.68 -1.44
N THR A 164 5.22 -15.10 -0.29
CA THR A 164 6.22 -14.34 0.45
C THR A 164 7.51 -14.50 -0.34
N ASP A 165 7.73 -13.61 -1.31
CA ASP A 165 9.07 -13.39 -1.82
C ASP A 165 9.90 -12.91 -0.64
N LYS A 166 10.67 -13.84 -0.06
CA LYS A 166 11.74 -13.51 0.88
C LYS A 166 12.75 -12.70 0.08
N ILE A 167 12.74 -11.39 0.29
CA ILE A 167 13.85 -10.49 -0.02
C ILE A 167 15.05 -10.87 0.84
#